data_AF-A0A6G2K7I4-F1
#
_entry.id   AF-A0A6G2K7I4-F1
#
_cell.length_a   1.000
_cell.length_b   1.000
_cell.length_c   1.000
_cell.angle_alpha   90.00
_cell.angle_beta   90.00
_cell.angle_gamma   90.00
#
_symmetry.space_group_name_H-M   'P 1'
#
loop_
_entity.id
_entity.type
_entity.pdbx_description
1 polymer ?
#
loop_
_entity_poly.entity_id
_entity_poly.type
_entity_poly.pdbx_seq_one_letter_code
_entity_poly.pdbx_strand_id
1 'polypeptide(L)'
;MEKCDRRVTAYKYNRTFEQCRVAARSIVPGVKARIDKDGHISWNNTLEMSEYDSVVYKLVMKYMREEGYDIGDNITPQIRHRRS
;
A
#
# COMPACT_ATOMS: atom_id res chain seq x y z
N MET A 1 32.02 -4.77 8.69
CA MET A 1 30.98 -3.75 8.91
C MET A 1 30.71 -3.09 7.57
N GLU A 2 29.79 -3.64 6.79
CA GLU A 2 29.41 -3.08 5.49
C GLU A 2 28.73 -1.73 5.71
N LYS A 3 29.33 -0.67 5.19
CA LYS A 3 28.76 0.68 5.23
C LYS A 3 27.44 0.65 4.44
N CYS A 4 26.31 0.82 5.12
CA CYS A 4 25.05 1.17 4.47
C CYS A 4 25.25 2.44 3.64
N ASP A 5 25.38 2.29 2.32
CA ASP A 5 25.46 3.39 1.38
C ASP A 5 24.09 4.09 1.33
N ARG A 6 24.03 5.32 1.87
CA ARG A 6 22.78 6.08 2.02
C ARG A 6 22.20 6.57 0.68
N ARG A 7 22.87 6.32 -0.45
CA ARG A 7 22.50 6.91 -1.74
C ARG A 7 21.61 6.04 -2.61
N VAL A 8 21.60 4.71 -2.45
CA VAL A 8 20.69 3.83 -3.20
C VAL A 8 20.40 2.56 -2.38
N THR A 9 19.50 2.62 -1.41
CA THR A 9 18.82 1.40 -0.96
C THR A 9 17.86 1.00 -2.07
N ALA A 10 18.33 0.13 -2.97
CA ALA A 10 17.52 -0.52 -3.97
C ALA A 10 16.38 -1.28 -3.27
N TYR A 11 15.17 -0.73 -3.29
CA TYR A 11 13.97 -1.49 -2.94
C TYR A 11 13.71 -2.55 -4.03
N LYS A 12 12.65 -3.36 -3.89
CA LYS A 12 12.35 -4.43 -4.84
C LYS A 12 12.50 -3.93 -6.28
N TYR A 13 13.24 -4.68 -7.11
CA TYR A 13 13.59 -4.31 -8.49
C TYR A 13 14.49 -3.07 -8.66
N ASN A 14 15.39 -2.78 -7.72
CA ASN A 14 16.28 -1.60 -7.76
C ASN A 14 15.52 -0.26 -7.80
N ARG A 15 14.28 -0.23 -7.29
CA ARG A 15 13.47 0.99 -7.23
C ARG A 15 13.98 1.92 -6.14
N THR A 16 13.88 3.23 -6.37
CA THR A 16 14.09 4.26 -5.35
C THR A 16 12.82 4.45 -4.51
N PHE A 17 12.94 5.09 -3.34
CA PHE A 17 11.77 5.37 -2.50
C PHE A 17 10.72 6.22 -3.23
N GLU A 18 11.15 7.22 -4.00
CA GLU A 18 10.25 8.07 -4.78
C GLU A 18 9.49 7.28 -5.85
N GLN A 19 10.14 6.31 -6.50
CA GLN A 19 9.45 5.40 -7.42
C GLN A 19 8.40 4.54 -6.70
N CYS A 20 8.69 4.06 -5.48
CA CYS A 20 7.71 3.34 -4.66
C CYS A 20 6.51 4.23 -4.29
N ARG A 21 6.72 5.52 -4.02
CA ARG A 21 5.62 6.48 -3.76
C ARG A 21 4.75 6.69 -4.99
N VAL A 22 5.35 6.84 -6.16
CA VAL A 22 4.62 6.98 -7.43
C VAL A 22 3.79 5.74 -7.70
N ALA A 23 4.38 4.54 -7.57
CA ALA A 23 3.66 3.28 -7.74
C ALA A 23 2.49 3.15 -6.74
N ALA A 24 2.72 3.42 -5.45
CA ALA A 24 1.68 3.37 -4.44
C ALA A 24 0.51 4.33 -4.75
N ARG A 25 0.81 5.56 -5.17
CA ARG A 25 -0.22 6.53 -5.57
C ARG A 25 -1.05 6.08 -6.76
N SER A 26 -0.45 5.39 -7.73
CA SER A 26 -1.20 4.85 -8.87
C SER A 26 -2.13 3.69 -8.50
N ILE A 27 -1.86 2.96 -7.41
CA ILE A 27 -2.68 1.84 -6.93
C ILE A 27 -3.91 2.32 -6.15
N VAL A 28 -3.80 3.42 -5.40
CA VAL A 28 -4.86 3.94 -4.52
C VAL A 28 -6.23 4.08 -5.21
N PRO A 29 -6.35 4.68 -6.42
CA PRO A 29 -7.64 4.75 -7.12
C PRO A 29 -8.29 3.38 -7.38
N GLY A 30 -7.49 2.36 -7.72
CA GLY A 30 -8.00 1.01 -7.94
C GLY A 30 -8.47 0.33 -6.65
N VAL A 31 -7.79 0.60 -5.52
CA VAL A 31 -8.20 0.12 -4.19
C VAL A 31 -9.54 0.75 -3.80
N LYS A 32 -9.70 2.07 -3.99
CA LYS A 32 -10.96 2.78 -3.75
C LYS A 32 -12.11 2.22 -4.59
N ALA A 33 -11.88 2.04 -5.89
CA ALA A 33 -12.90 1.50 -6.79
C ALA A 33 -13.36 0.09 -6.36
N ARG A 34 -12.46 -0.75 -5.84
CA ARG A 34 -12.83 -2.05 -5.24
C ARG A 34 -13.68 -1.87 -3.98
N ILE A 35 -13.32 -0.95 -3.09
CA ILE A 35 -14.09 -0.67 -1.87
C ILE A 35 -15.48 -0.12 -2.22
N ASP A 36 -15.60 0.76 -3.21
CA ASP A 36 -16.88 1.33 -3.63
C ASP A 36 -17.80 0.28 -4.25
N LYS A 37 -17.22 -0.71 -4.94
CA LYS A 37 -17.96 -1.82 -5.57
C LYS A 37 -18.34 -2.92 -4.58
N ASP A 38 -17.37 -3.40 -3.80
CA ASP A 38 -17.47 -4.62 -2.98
C ASP A 38 -17.61 -4.32 -1.48
N GLY A 39 -17.65 -3.04 -1.10
CA GLY A 39 -17.70 -2.55 0.28
C GLY A 39 -16.38 -2.63 1.05
N HIS A 40 -15.41 -3.40 0.54
CA HIS A 40 -14.11 -3.62 1.16
C HIS A 40 -13.10 -4.21 0.15
N ILE A 41 -11.83 -4.28 0.55
CA ILE A 41 -10.78 -5.02 -0.15
C ILE A 41 -9.84 -5.68 0.87
N SER A 42 -9.48 -6.94 0.65
CA SER A 42 -8.58 -7.66 1.55
C SER A 42 -7.13 -7.16 1.46
N TRP A 43 -6.35 -7.37 2.51
CA TRP A 43 -4.90 -7.11 2.49
C TRP A 43 -4.19 -7.92 1.42
N ASN A 44 -4.60 -9.18 1.21
CA ASN A 44 -4.04 -10.04 0.17
C ASN A 44 -4.23 -9.45 -1.23
N ASN A 45 -5.45 -8.96 -1.54
CA ASN A 45 -5.72 -8.32 -2.82
C ASN A 45 -4.92 -7.02 -2.97
N THR A 46 -4.76 -6.25 -1.88
CA THR A 46 -3.95 -5.03 -1.88
C THR A 46 -2.46 -5.32 -2.09
N LEU A 47 -1.97 -6.43 -1.52
CA LEU A 47 -0.59 -6.91 -1.67
C LEU A 47 -0.33 -7.40 -3.10
N GLU A 48 -1.29 -8.13 -3.70
CA GLU A 48 -1.25 -8.55 -5.10
C GLU A 48 -1.22 -7.32 -6.04
N MET A 49 -2.09 -6.32 -5.81
CA MET A 49 -2.07 -5.05 -6.56
C MET A 49 -0.76 -4.28 -6.42
N SER A 50 -0.01 -4.53 -5.35
CA SER A 50 1.31 -3.95 -5.11
C SER A 50 2.45 -4.79 -5.69
N GLU A 51 2.14 -5.79 -6.53
CA GLU A 51 3.12 -6.74 -7.09
C GLU A 51 3.95 -7.44 -6.00
N TYR A 52 3.38 -7.67 -4.82
CA TYR A 52 4.08 -8.17 -3.64
C TYR A 52 5.32 -7.33 -3.26
N ASP A 53 5.32 -6.03 -3.55
CA ASP A 53 6.30 -5.07 -3.05
C ASP A 53 5.83 -4.56 -1.69
N SER A 54 6.57 -4.94 -0.64
CA SER A 54 6.20 -4.62 0.74
C SER A 54 6.29 -3.12 1.06
N VAL A 55 7.11 -2.34 0.34
CA VAL A 55 7.22 -0.90 0.51
C VAL A 55 6.04 -0.21 -0.15
N VAL A 56 5.72 -0.59 -1.38
CA VAL A 56 4.55 -0.08 -2.10
C VAL A 56 3.27 -0.43 -1.33
N TYR A 57 3.12 -1.67 -0.88
CA TYR A 57 1.98 -2.11 -0.08
C TYR A 57 1.79 -1.25 1.18
N LYS A 58 2.85 -1.04 1.96
CA LYS A 58 2.80 -0.20 3.17
C LYS A 58 2.45 1.25 2.85
N LEU A 59 2.94 1.78 1.73
CA LEU A 59 2.60 3.14 1.28
C LEU A 59 1.13 3.24 0.86
N VAL A 60 0.59 2.25 0.16
CA VAL A 60 -0.85 2.19 -0.18
C VAL A 60 -1.69 2.20 1.10
N MET A 61 -1.38 1.32 2.07
CA MET A 61 -2.09 1.31 3.35
C MET A 61 -2.01 2.65 4.09
N LYS A 62 -0.84 3.29 4.07
CA LYS A 62 -0.65 4.62 4.67
C LYS A 62 -1.54 5.66 4.01
N TYR A 63 -1.57 5.71 2.68
CA TYR A 63 -2.39 6.69 1.94
C TYR A 63 -3.89 6.47 2.17
N MET A 64 -4.35 5.21 2.18
CA MET A 64 -5.74 4.91 2.53
C MET A 64 -6.11 5.39 3.94
N ARG A 65 -5.20 5.21 4.92
CA ARG A 65 -5.41 5.72 6.28
C ARG A 65 -5.42 7.25 6.35
N GLU A 66 -4.53 7.92 5.62
CA GLU A 66 -4.49 9.39 5.55
C GLU A 66 -5.77 9.98 4.93
N GLU A 67 -6.40 9.26 4.02
CA GLU A 67 -7.69 9.63 3.41
C GLU A 67 -8.92 9.20 4.23
N GLY A 68 -8.71 8.64 5.43
CA GLY A 68 -9.78 8.36 6.37
C GLY A 68 -10.41 6.97 6.27
N TYR A 69 -9.86 6.04 5.49
CA TYR A 69 -10.34 4.66 5.44
C TYR A 69 -9.96 3.87 6.70
N ASP A 70 -10.81 2.91 7.06
CA ASP A 70 -10.46 1.86 8.02
C ASP A 70 -9.61 0.82 7.28
N ILE A 71 -8.33 0.69 7.66
CA ILE A 71 -7.41 -0.27 7.05
C ILE A 71 -7.42 -1.64 7.72
N GLY A 72 -8.24 -1.83 8.75
CA GLY A 72 -8.33 -3.08 9.50
C GLY A 72 -7.12 -3.38 10.38
N ASP A 73 -7.07 -4.61 10.86
CA ASP A 73 -6.06 -5.15 11.76
C ASP A 73 -5.81 -6.64 11.47
N ASN A 74 -5.02 -7.32 12.31
CA ASN A 74 -4.71 -8.75 12.11
C ASN A 74 -5.91 -9.69 12.29
N ILE A 75 -6.99 -9.23 12.92
CA ILE A 75 -8.25 -9.96 13.09
C ILE A 75 -9.15 -9.72 11.87
N THR A 76 -9.18 -8.49 11.36
CA THR A 76 -9.97 -8.07 10.19
C THR A 76 -9.06 -7.45 9.12
N PRO A 77 -8.30 -8.25 8.34
CA PRO A 77 -7.27 -7.75 7.42
C PRO A 77 -7.88 -7.27 6.09
N GLN A 78 -8.68 -6.21 6.17
CA GLN A 78 -9.35 -5.59 5.03
C GLN A 78 -9.44 -4.07 5.19
N ILE A 79 -9.44 -3.38 4.06
CA ILE A 79 -9.65 -1.94 3.97
C ILE A 79 -11.11 -1.68 3.59
N ARG A 80 -11.76 -0.73 4.25
CA ARG A 80 -13.16 -0.35 4.02
C ARG A 80 -13.42 1.13 4.36
N HIS A 81 -14.59 1.64 3.98
CA HIS A 81 -15.05 2.94 4.44
C HIS A 81 -15.13 2.98 5.97
N ARG A 82 -14.56 4.03 6.58
CA ARG A 82 -14.68 4.23 8.02
C ARG A 82 -16.12 4.66 8.31
N ARG A 83 -16.86 3.81 9.02
CA ARG A 83 -18.21 4.17 9.45
C ARG A 83 -18.08 5.31 10.47
N SER A 84 -18.81 6.39 10.20
CA SER A 84 -19.06 7.48 11.16
C SER A 84 -19.92 6.99 12.31
#